data_AF-A0A3N5UWA4-F1
#
_entry.id   AF-A0A3N5UWA4-F1
#
_cell.length_a   1.000
_cell.length_b   1.000
_cell.length_c   1.000
_cell.angle_alpha   90.00
_cell.angle_beta   90.00
_cell.angle_gamma   90.00
#
_symmetry.space_group_name_H-M   'P 1'
#
loop_
_entity.id
_entity.type
_entity.pdbx_description
1 polymer ?
#
loop_
_entity_poly.entity_id
_entity_poly.type
_entity_poly.pdbx_seq_one_letter_code
_entity_poly.pdbx_strand_id
1 'polypeptide(L)' 'MPIHLHYRNDMGVEQSAPILAARNVETPDGHVLLLWVYLDHDKVEYEFDKGDDESDEDNLDLD' A
#
# COMPACT_ATOMS: atom_id res chain seq x y z
N MET A 1 5.13 21.12 8.88
CA MET A 1 3.92 20.30 9.14
C MET A 1 4.01 19.05 8.27
N PRO A 2 3.78 17.84 8.80
CA PRO A 2 3.73 16.63 7.99
C PRO A 2 2.52 16.63 7.04
N ILE A 3 2.71 16.11 5.83
CA ILE A 3 1.65 15.96 4.81
C ILE A 3 1.02 14.56 4.97
N HIS A 4 -0.30 14.47 4.84
CA HIS A 4 -1.04 13.22 4.99
C HIS A 4 -1.84 12.88 3.73
N LEU A 5 -1.94 11.59 3.43
CA LEU A 5 -2.85 11.03 2.45
C LEU A 5 -4.18 10.73 3.17
N HIS A 6 -5.25 11.43 2.78
CA HIS A 6 -6.61 11.12 3.19
C HIS A 6 -7.28 10.27 2.12
N TYR A 7 -7.89 9.15 2.51
CA TYR A 7 -8.53 8.20 1.60
C TYR A 7 -9.73 7.55 2.28
N ARG A 8 -10.57 6.87 1.50
CA ARG A 8 -11.64 6.02 2.02
C ARG A 8 -11.26 4.56 1.81
N ASN A 9 -11.44 3.74 2.83
CA ASN A 9 -11.32 2.29 2.68
C ASN A 9 -12.57 1.71 1.98
N ASP A 10 -12.61 0.39 1.80
CA ASP A 10 -13.69 -0.29 1.06
C ASP A 10 -15.06 -0.17 1.73
N MET A 11 -15.08 0.08 3.03
CA MET A 11 -16.29 0.37 3.81
C MET A 11 -16.73 1.85 3.69
N GLY A 12 -16.02 2.66 2.90
CA GLY A 12 -16.27 4.08 2.70
C GLY A 12 -15.85 4.98 3.87
N VAL A 13 -15.15 4.42 4.87
CA VAL A 13 -14.70 5.13 6.08
C VAL A 13 -13.45 5.93 5.77
N GLU A 14 -13.43 7.19 6.20
CA GLU A 14 -12.25 8.06 6.03
C GLU A 14 -11.10 7.60 6.91
N GLN A 15 -9.93 7.52 6.29
CA GLN A 15 -8.66 7.18 6.90
C GLN A 15 -7.60 8.21 6.52
N SER A 16 -6.52 8.24 7.29
CA SER A 16 -5.37 9.10 6.99
C SER A 16 -4.05 8.38 7.28
N ALA A 17 -3.08 8.51 6.38
CA ALA A 17 -1.72 7.99 6.54
C ALA A 17 -0.67 9.10 6.30
N PRO A 18 0.41 9.17 7.10
CA PRO A 18 1.47 10.13 6.87
C PRO A 18 2.25 9.80 5.59
N ILE A 19 2.54 10.81 4.77
CA ILE A 19 3.39 10.68 3.58
C ILE A 19 4.84 10.88 4.01
N LEU A 20 5.64 9.82 3.88
CA LEU A 20 7.07 9.81 4.22
C LEU A 20 7.93 10.31 3.06
N ALA A 21 7.55 9.98 1.83
CA ALA A 21 8.19 10.44 0.61
C ALA A 21 7.19 10.50 -0.55
N ALA A 22 7.51 11.30 -1.56
CA ALA A 22 6.75 11.39 -2.79
C ALA A 22 7.69 11.51 -3.99
N ARG A 23 7.34 10.88 -5.11
CA ARG A 23 8.07 10.99 -6.37
C ARG A 23 7.10 11.19 -7.53
N ASN A 24 7.32 12.23 -8.33
CA ASN A 24 6.66 12.37 -9.61
C ASN A 24 7.34 11.48 -10.66
N VAL A 25 6.54 10.81 -11.48
CA VAL A 25 6.99 9.96 -12.58
C VAL A 25 6.22 10.36 -13.83
N GLU A 26 6.94 10.65 -14.91
CA GLU A 26 6.36 10.85 -16.23
C GLU A 26 6.10 9.49 -16.89
N THR A 27 4.86 9.26 -17.33
CA THR A 27 4.48 8.10 -18.13
C THR A 27 3.93 8.58 -19.48
N PRO A 28 3.85 7.69 -20.49
CA PRO A 28 3.22 8.05 -21.77
C PRO A 28 1.76 8.51 -21.64
N ASP A 29 1.06 8.08 -20.60
CA ASP A 29 -0.34 8.42 -20.33
C ASP A 29 -0.50 9.66 -19.43
N GLY A 30 0.61 10.21 -18.91
CA GLY A 30 0.63 11.41 -18.10
C GLY A 30 1.54 11.33 -16.88
N HIS A 31 1.45 12.33 -16.00
CA HIS A 31 2.22 12.34 -14.76
C HIS A 31 1.54 11.51 -13.67
N VAL A 32 2.33 10.67 -13.00
CA VAL A 32 1.91 9.86 -11.85
C VAL A 32 2.65 10.33 -10.59
N LEU A 33 1.97 10.33 -9.45
CA LEU A 33 2.57 10.60 -8.15
C LEU A 33 2.64 9.30 -7.34
N LEU A 34 3.87 8.82 -7.09
CA LEU A 34 4.12 7.69 -6.20
C LEU A 34 4.32 8.20 -4.77
N LEU A 35 3.61 7.59 -3.82
CA LEU A 35 3.64 7.97 -2.41
C LEU A 35 4.13 6.81 -1.56
N TRP A 36 5.11 7.08 -0.70
CA TRP A 36 5.48 6.17 0.38
C TRP A 36 4.76 6.63 1.64
N VAL A 37 3.93 5.75 2.17
CA VAL A 37 3.13 6.01 3.36
C VAL A 37 3.43 4.97 4.43
N TYR A 38 3.26 5.34 5.69
CA TYR A 38 3.20 4.37 6.78
C TYR A 38 1.75 3.96 7.00
N LEU A 39 1.44 2.69 6.77
CA LEU A 39 0.12 2.10 7.04
C LEU A 39 0.22 1.23 8.28
N ASP A 40 -0.73 1.42 9.19
CA ASP A 40 -0.87 0.62 10.39
C ASP A 40 -1.63 -0.66 10.05
N HIS A 41 -0.96 -1.81 10.10
CA HIS A 41 -1.51 -3.11 9.70
C HIS A 41 -2.73 -3.51 10.54
N ASP A 42 -2.87 -2.99 11.76
CA ASP A 42 -4.04 -3.23 12.61
C ASP A 42 -5.28 -2.42 12.17
N LYS A 43 -5.12 -1.46 11.25
CA LYS A 43 -6.18 -0.57 10.75
C LYS A 43 -6.48 -0.73 9.27
N VAL A 44 -5.67 -1.51 8.55
CA VAL A 44 -5.79 -1.70 7.11
C VAL A 44 -5.94 -3.20 6.85
N GLU A 45 -7.15 -3.64 6.52
CA GLU A 45 -7.34 -4.94 5.89
C GLU A 45 -6.73 -4.84 4.49
N TYR A 46 -5.59 -5.48 4.26
CA TYR A 46 -5.01 -5.59 2.93
C TYR A 46 -5.80 -6.65 2.15
N GLU A 47 -6.56 -6.25 1.13
CA GLU A 47 -6.76 -7.14 -0.01
C GLU A 47 -5.42 -7.22 -0.75
N PHE A 48 -4.53 -8.08 -0.28
CA PHE A 48 -3.55 -8.66 -1.20
C PHE A 48 -4.39 -9.44 -2.20
N ASP A 49 -4.57 -8.89 -3.39
CA ASP A 49 -4.89 -9.71 -4.55
C ASP A 49 -3.80 -10.78 -4.59
N LYS A 50 -4.12 -11.98 -4.09
CA LYS A 50 -3.33 -13.19 -4.35
C LYS A 50 -3.52 -13.51 -5.82
N GLY A 51 -3.05 -12.63 -6.69
CA GLY A 51 -2.87 -12.90 -8.09
C GLY A 51 -1.75 -13.92 -8.20
N ASP A 52 -2.13 -15.19 -8.05
CA ASP A 52 -1.63 -16.34 -8.80
C ASP A 52 -0.13 -16.41 -9.12
N ASP A 53 0.76 -15.96 -8.23
CA ASP A 53 2.17 -16.34 -8.25
C ASP A 53 2.37 -17.50 -7.27
N GLU A 54 1.93 -18.69 -7.73
CA GLU A 54 2.44 -19.96 -7.22
C GLU A 54 3.95 -20.05 -7.51
N SER A 55 4.79 -19.66 -6.55
CA SER A 55 6.19 -20.11 -6.35
C SER A 55 6.77 -19.28 -5.19
N ASP A 56 7.36 -19.81 -4.13
CA ASP A 56 8.06 -21.07 -3.93
C ASP A 56 7.82 -21.58 -2.50
N GLU A 57 7.82 -22.90 -2.39
CA GLU A 57 8.02 -23.65 -1.16
C GLU A 57 9.26 -23.13 -0.42
N ASP A 58 9.10 -22.66 0.82
CA ASP A 58 10.20 -22.77 1.77
C ASP A 58 9.72 -23.42 3.06
N ASN A 59 10.17 -24.65 3.18
CA ASN A 59 9.88 -25.67 4.16
C ASN A 59 10.24 -25.17 5.58
N LEU A 60 9.24 -24.84 6.40
CA LEU A 60 9.44 -24.69 7.84
C LEU A 60 9.18 -26.04 8.51
N ASP A 61 10.23 -26.87 8.48
CA ASP A 61 10.34 -28.07 9.29
C ASP A 61 10.06 -27.74 10.78
N LEU A 62 9.24 -28.58 11.38
CA LEU A 62 8.80 -28.57 12.76
C LEU A 62 9.95 -28.92 13.71
N ASP A 63 10.04 -28.22 14.85
CA ASP A 63 10.53 -28.76 16.13
C ASP A 63 9.73 -28.15 17.31
#